data_AF-A0A2K8KYE8-F1
#
_entry.id   AF-A0A2K8KYE8-F1
#
_cell.length_a   1.000
_cell.length_b   1.000
_cell.length_c   1.000
_cell.angle_alpha   90.00
_cell.angle_beta   90.00
_cell.angle_gamma   90.00
#
_symmetry.space_group_name_H-M   'P 1'
#
loop_
_entity.id
_entity.type
_entity.pdbx_description
1 polymer ?
#
loop_
_entity_poly.entity_id
_entity_poly.type
_entity_poly.pdbx_seq_one_letter_code
_entity_poly.pdbx_strand_id
1 'polypeptide(L)'
;MVVSHSMGTIVAYDVLRAIGKKHPQLKVARFVTIGSPLGLPHVKYKIAKENDAVRTPSVVQQWSNFADRRDPVALDVHLADDYAANAAGVQVSDGLVSNDWSGLHHKS
;
A
#
# COMPACT_ATOMS: atom_id res chain seq x y z
N MET A 1 0.94 9.23 11.39
CA MET A 1 1.60 8.28 10.46
C MET A 1 0.91 6.94 10.62
N VAL A 2 0.74 6.18 9.54
CA VAL A 2 0.18 4.82 9.55
C VAL A 2 1.20 3.89 8.90
N VAL A 3 1.51 2.79 9.58
CA VAL A 3 2.37 1.72 9.06
C VAL A 3 1.55 0.44 9.06
N SER A 4 1.53 -0.29 7.95
CA SER A 4 0.81 -1.55 7.83
C SER A 4 1.62 -2.58 7.04
N HIS A 5 1.38 -3.85 7.35
CA HIS A 5 2.10 -4.98 6.80
C HIS A 5 1.13 -6.06 6.34
N SER A 6 1.45 -6.75 5.23
CA SER A 6 0.65 -7.86 4.69
C SER A 6 -0.82 -7.46 4.52
N MET A 7 -1.78 -8.31 4.90
CA MET A 7 -3.22 -8.03 4.80
C MET A 7 -3.66 -6.77 5.56
N GLY A 8 -2.90 -6.31 6.57
CA GLY A 8 -3.17 -5.05 7.25
C GLY A 8 -3.08 -3.83 6.32
N THR A 9 -2.37 -3.95 5.19
CA THR A 9 -2.30 -2.90 4.17
C THR A 9 -3.63 -2.68 3.46
N ILE A 10 -4.41 -3.76 3.23
CA ILE A 10 -5.77 -3.69 2.64
C ILE A 10 -6.69 -2.95 3.61
N VAL A 11 -6.73 -3.40 4.87
CA VAL A 11 -7.57 -2.78 5.92
C VAL A 11 -7.23 -1.30 6.09
N ALA A 12 -5.94 -0.97 6.17
CA ALA A 12 -5.50 0.41 6.32
C ALA A 12 -5.91 1.26 5.10
N TYR A 13 -5.73 0.75 3.88
CA TYR A 13 -6.15 1.43 2.67
C TYR A 13 -7.66 1.71 2.70
N ASP A 14 -8.50 0.71 2.95
CA ASP A 14 -9.96 0.87 2.95
C ASP A 14 -10.44 1.87 4.00
N VAL A 15 -9.87 1.81 5.21
CA VAL A 15 -10.18 2.77 6.28
C VAL A 15 -9.76 4.18 5.87
N LEU A 16 -8.57 4.37 5.28
CA LEU A 16 -8.13 5.69 4.82
C LEU A 16 -8.99 6.23 3.67
N ARG A 17 -9.46 5.36 2.76
CA ARG A 17 -10.43 5.71 1.71
C ARG A 17 -11.76 6.16 2.32
N ALA A 18 -12.28 5.42 3.29
CA ALA A 18 -13.54 5.74 3.98
C ALA A 18 -13.44 7.04 4.80
N ILE A 19 -12.35 7.22 5.56
CA ILE A 19 -12.08 8.46 6.31
C ILE A 19 -11.98 9.63 5.35
N GLY A 20 -11.33 9.50 4.20
CA GLY A 20 -11.23 10.60 3.23
C GLY A 20 -12.55 11.03 2.61
N LYS A 21 -13.57 10.16 2.58
CA LYS A 21 -14.94 10.51 2.21
C LYS A 21 -15.69 11.22 3.36
N LYS A 22 -15.52 10.74 4.60
CA LYS A 22 -16.25 11.25 5.79
C LYS A 22 -15.63 12.51 6.41
N HIS A 23 -14.32 12.64 6.36
CA HIS A 23 -13.52 13.67 7.04
C HIS A 23 -12.40 14.19 6.10
N PRO A 24 -12.74 14.89 5.01
CA PRO A 24 -11.77 15.34 4.00
C PRO A 24 -10.67 16.28 4.53
N GLN A 25 -10.93 16.94 5.66
CA GLN A 25 -9.99 17.82 6.37
C GLN A 25 -8.88 17.06 7.11
N LEU A 26 -9.09 15.78 7.45
CA LEU A 26 -8.09 14.98 8.14
C LEU A 26 -6.89 14.77 7.22
N LYS A 27 -5.67 14.91 7.78
CA LYS A 27 -4.43 14.67 7.04
C LYS A 27 -3.59 13.61 7.75
N VAL A 28 -3.24 12.58 7.00
CA VAL A 28 -2.28 11.56 7.39
C VAL A 28 -0.96 11.89 6.70
N ALA A 29 0.00 12.36 7.51
CA ALA A 29 1.30 12.80 7.01
C ALA A 29 2.03 11.74 6.18
N ARG A 30 1.94 10.47 6.58
CA ARG A 30 2.58 9.35 5.89
C ARG A 30 1.83 8.04 6.07
N PHE A 31 1.68 7.31 4.99
CA PHE A 31 1.19 5.93 4.93
C PHE A 31 2.33 5.03 4.42
N VAL A 32 2.69 4.01 5.18
CA VAL A 32 3.76 3.07 4.84
C VAL A 32 3.19 1.67 4.76
N THR A 33 3.42 0.99 3.64
CA THR A 33 3.02 -0.40 3.42
C THR A 33 4.24 -1.29 3.26
N ILE A 34 4.20 -2.51 3.81
CA ILE A 34 5.29 -3.49 3.75
C ILE A 34 4.71 -4.85 3.36
N GLY A 35 5.31 -5.55 2.39
CA GLY A 35 4.84 -6.88 1.95
C GLY A 35 3.37 -6.87 1.55
N SER A 36 2.95 -5.85 0.81
CA SER A 36 1.54 -5.53 0.60
C SER A 36 0.93 -6.37 -0.52
N PRO A 37 -0.21 -7.05 -0.30
CA PRO A 37 -0.98 -7.69 -1.36
C PRO A 37 -1.83 -6.70 -2.18
N LEU A 38 -1.67 -5.38 -2.00
CA LEU A 38 -2.46 -4.36 -2.72
C LEU A 38 -2.28 -4.44 -4.24
N GLY A 39 -1.12 -4.90 -4.71
CA GLY A 39 -0.83 -5.08 -6.13
C GLY A 39 -1.44 -6.35 -6.74
N LEU A 40 -2.01 -7.26 -5.93
CA LEU A 40 -2.61 -8.49 -6.47
C LEU A 40 -3.86 -8.16 -7.32
N PRO A 41 -4.01 -8.75 -8.53
CA PRO A 41 -5.13 -8.44 -9.42
C PRO A 41 -6.52 -8.55 -8.78
N HIS A 42 -6.75 -9.57 -7.95
CA HIS A 42 -8.03 -9.74 -7.25
C HIS A 42 -8.29 -8.65 -6.20
N VAL A 43 -7.24 -8.17 -5.53
CA VAL A 43 -7.35 -7.07 -4.56
C VAL A 43 -7.66 -5.76 -5.29
N LYS A 44 -6.92 -5.45 -6.36
CA LYS A 44 -7.18 -4.28 -7.23
C LYS A 44 -8.59 -4.30 -7.80
N TYR A 45 -9.05 -5.45 -8.29
CA TYR A 45 -10.40 -5.64 -8.80
C TYR A 45 -11.47 -5.34 -7.74
N LYS A 46 -11.31 -5.84 -6.50
CA LYS A 46 -12.23 -5.52 -5.40
C LYS A 46 -12.22 -4.03 -5.06
N ILE A 47 -11.05 -3.41 -4.97
CA ILE A 47 -10.91 -1.97 -4.70
C ILE A 47 -11.64 -1.15 -5.76
N ALA A 48 -11.47 -1.49 -7.05
CA ALA A 48 -12.13 -0.82 -8.17
C ALA A 48 -13.66 -1.02 -8.19
N LYS A 49 -14.16 -2.11 -7.61
CA LYS A 49 -15.61 -2.35 -7.46
C LYS A 49 -16.22 -1.51 -6.33
N GLU A 50 -15.47 -1.29 -5.25
CA GLU A 50 -15.92 -0.58 -4.05
C GLU A 50 -15.63 0.93 -4.08
N ASN A 51 -14.76 1.37 -4.99
CA ASN A 51 -14.34 2.75 -5.15
C ASN A 51 -14.36 3.17 -6.61
N ASP A 52 -14.67 4.44 -6.86
CA ASP A 52 -14.72 5.01 -8.22
C ASP A 52 -13.37 5.02 -8.95
N ALA A 53 -12.27 4.75 -8.24
CA ALA A 53 -10.92 4.63 -8.79
C ALA A 53 -9.95 3.94 -7.82
N VAL A 54 -8.98 3.21 -8.39
CA VAL A 54 -7.77 2.73 -7.71
C VAL A 54 -6.75 3.88 -7.66
N ARG A 55 -6.57 4.49 -6.48
CA ARG A 55 -5.73 5.68 -6.32
C ARG A 55 -5.35 5.92 -4.86
N THR A 56 -4.29 6.70 -4.63
CA THR A 56 -3.88 7.14 -3.29
C THR A 56 -5.06 7.72 -2.49
N PRO A 57 -5.24 7.36 -1.20
CA PRO A 57 -6.29 7.96 -0.38
C PRO A 57 -6.16 9.49 -0.28
N SER A 58 -7.29 10.21 -0.31
CA SER A 58 -7.31 11.68 -0.36
C SER A 58 -6.73 12.36 0.89
N VAL A 59 -6.73 11.66 2.02
CA VAL A 59 -6.21 12.16 3.30
C VAL A 59 -4.71 11.93 3.47
N VAL A 60 -4.09 11.13 2.60
CA VAL A 60 -2.67 10.79 2.69
C VAL A 60 -1.83 11.84 1.97
N GLN A 61 -0.79 12.35 2.65
CA GLN A 61 0.15 13.33 2.08
C GLN A 61 1.37 12.67 1.44
N GLN A 62 1.75 11.48 1.89
CA GLN A 62 2.86 10.69 1.35
C GLN A 62 2.57 9.20 1.51
N TRP A 63 2.81 8.40 0.48
CA TRP A 63 2.70 6.94 0.54
C TRP A 63 3.99 6.29 0.09
N SER A 64 4.62 5.53 0.98
CA SER A 64 5.78 4.67 0.66
C SER A 64 5.38 3.21 0.73
N ASN A 65 5.74 2.42 -0.28
CA ASN A 65 5.51 0.99 -0.31
C ASN A 65 6.85 0.25 -0.37
N PHE A 66 7.04 -0.72 0.52
CA PHE A 66 8.24 -1.53 0.57
C PHE A 66 7.92 -2.99 0.28
N ALA A 67 8.50 -3.53 -0.79
CA ALA A 67 8.27 -4.90 -1.24
C ALA A 67 9.62 -5.60 -1.52
N ASP A 68 9.73 -6.86 -1.13
CA ASP A 68 10.80 -7.75 -1.61
C ASP A 68 10.31 -8.44 -2.88
N ARG A 69 11.13 -8.43 -3.93
CA ARG A 69 10.84 -9.10 -5.20
C ARG A 69 10.61 -10.60 -5.07
N ARG A 70 11.10 -11.20 -3.99
CA ARG A 70 10.99 -12.64 -3.71
C ARG A 70 9.79 -12.96 -2.83
N ASP A 71 9.04 -11.96 -2.37
CA ASP A 71 7.81 -12.17 -1.61
C ASP A 71 6.66 -12.51 -2.57
N PRO A 72 6.15 -13.76 -2.58
CA PRO A 72 5.06 -14.16 -3.47
C PRO A 72 3.74 -13.45 -3.13
N VAL A 73 3.58 -12.88 -1.93
CA VAL A 73 2.38 -12.11 -1.55
C VAL A 73 2.44 -10.69 -2.13
N ALA A 74 3.63 -10.16 -2.35
CA ALA A 74 3.89 -8.87 -3.00
C ALA A 74 4.34 -9.05 -4.46
N LEU A 75 3.78 -10.05 -5.17
CA LEU A 75 4.11 -10.42 -6.55
C LEU A 75 4.12 -9.22 -7.53
N ASP A 76 3.29 -8.21 -7.26
CA ASP A 76 3.35 -6.92 -7.93
C ASP A 76 4.02 -5.90 -7.01
N VAL A 77 5.28 -5.62 -7.29
CA VAL A 77 6.18 -4.82 -6.44
C VAL A 77 6.09 -3.32 -6.72
N HIS A 78 5.28 -2.90 -7.70
CA HIS A 78 5.23 -1.54 -8.21
C HIS A 78 3.86 -0.90 -8.05
N LEU A 79 3.38 -0.67 -6.82
CA LEU A 79 2.06 -0.05 -6.61
C LEU A 79 1.92 1.34 -7.27
N ALA A 80 3.02 2.02 -7.60
CA ALA A 80 3.00 3.30 -8.29
C ALA A 80 2.42 3.25 -9.71
N ASP A 81 2.48 2.12 -10.41
CA ASP A 81 1.90 1.98 -11.76
C ASP A 81 0.40 1.67 -11.72
N ASP A 82 -0.05 1.07 -10.62
CA ASP A 82 -1.43 0.65 -10.39
C ASP A 82 -2.32 1.73 -9.76
N TYR A 83 -1.75 2.52 -8.84
CA TYR A 83 -2.49 3.48 -8.04
C TYR A 83 -2.27 4.90 -8.55
N ALA A 84 -3.32 5.48 -9.14
CA ALA A 84 -3.27 6.86 -9.58
C ALA A 84 -3.05 7.86 -8.42
N ALA A 85 -2.58 9.06 -8.76
CA ALA A 85 -2.39 10.11 -7.78
C ALA A 85 -3.71 10.52 -7.09
N ASN A 86 -3.63 11.00 -5.85
CA ASN A 86 -4.74 11.75 -5.28
C ASN A 86 -4.82 13.17 -5.88
N ALA A 87 -5.85 13.95 -5.51
CA ALA A 87 -6.08 15.28 -6.10
C ALA A 87 -4.99 16.30 -5.73
N ALA A 88 -4.17 15.99 -4.72
CA ALA A 88 -2.99 16.78 -4.35
C ALA A 88 -1.70 16.29 -5.04
N GLY A 89 -1.81 15.37 -6.01
CA GLY A 89 -0.65 14.83 -6.75
C GLY A 89 0.13 13.75 -6.00
N VAL A 90 -0.37 13.24 -4.87
CA VAL A 90 0.36 12.22 -4.09
C VAL A 90 0.27 10.87 -4.79
N GLN A 91 1.40 10.36 -5.24
CA GLN A 91 1.59 9.02 -5.82
C GLN A 91 2.29 8.10 -4.81
N VAL A 92 2.21 6.80 -5.06
CA VAL A 92 2.98 5.82 -4.28
C VAL A 92 4.45 5.94 -4.66
N SER A 93 5.33 5.89 -3.65
CA SER A 93 6.76 5.76 -3.83
C SER A 93 7.17 4.34 -3.46
N ASP A 94 7.48 3.51 -4.46
CA ASP A 94 7.95 2.15 -4.24
C ASP A 94 9.45 2.13 -3.87
N GLY A 95 9.78 1.41 -2.79
CA GLY A 95 11.13 1.11 -2.36
C GLY A 95 11.32 -0.40 -2.34
N LEU A 96 12.08 -0.94 -3.30
CA LEU A 96 12.42 -2.36 -3.30
C LEU A 96 13.39 -2.65 -2.15
N VAL A 97 13.10 -3.68 -1.36
CA VAL A 97 13.93 -4.12 -0.23
C VAL A 97 14.38 -5.57 -0.42
N SER A 98 15.54 -5.92 0.13
CA SER A 98 16.00 -7.30 0.20
C SER A 98 15.89 -7.78 1.65
N ASN A 99 14.99 -8.74 1.91
CA ASN A 99 14.85 -9.39 3.21
C ASN A 99 15.81 -10.58 3.33
N ASP A 100 17.10 -10.38 3.01
CA ASP A 100 18.12 -11.41 3.19
C ASP A 100 18.35 -11.70 4.67
N TRP A 101 17.91 -12.86 5.13
CA TRP A 101 18.23 -13.39 6.45
C TRP A 101 19.46 -14.31 6.36
N SER A 102 20.67 -13.75 6.30
CA SER A 102 21.91 -14.54 6.18
C SER A 102 22.57 -14.91 7.52
N GLY A 103 21.91 -14.63 8.66
CA GLY A 103 22.54 -14.70 9.99
C GLY A 103 22.09 -15.80 10.97
N LEU A 104 21.02 -16.56 10.72
CA LEU A 104 20.64 -17.68 11.58
C LEU A 104 20.60 -18.97 10.77
N HIS A 105 21.54 -19.87 11.06
CA HIS A 105 21.49 -21.25 10.63
C HIS A 105 20.10 -21.84 10.95
N HIS A 106 19.40 -22.23 9.89
CA HIS A 106 18.22 -23.07 9.98
C HIS A 106 18.64 -24.39 10.63
N LYS A 107 18.45 -24.56 11.94
CA LYS A 107 18.47 -25.88 12.55
C LYS A 107 17.14 -26.54 12.17
N SER A 108 17.19 -27.37 11.13
CA SER A 108 16.21 -28.43 10.89
C SER A 108 16.11 -29.37 12.08
#